data_AF-A0A8T1CSV5-F1
#
_entry.id   AF-A0A8T1CSV5-F1
#
_cell.length_a   1.000
_cell.length_b   1.000
_cell.length_c   1.000
_cell.angle_alpha   90.00
_cell.angle_beta   90.00
_cell.angle_gamma   90.00
#
_symmetry.space_group_name_H-M   'P 1'
#
loop_
_entity.id
_entity.type
_entity.pdbx_description
1 polymer ?
#
loop_
_entity_poly.entity_id
_entity_poly.type
_entity_poly.pdbx_seq_one_letter_code
_entity_poly.pdbx_strand_id
1 'polypeptide(L)'
;MESELILGYLGDGLIRDSPLVKNILNGDTTPRDYALFLENETTTSTEKCATELFDADIYSSNFLRGNFESVITRGSYNLTQLADLELVVPVIDCTSPPLVEADPSLLRVFNVVRHKSDPTNIQLVTTSVSIQDYRIPEANRMGPAIVTALFAVSDMKATKLDQHIIIGLDYAFTHEPLYEVYTLERLSTDGYWNLTSIPESIVLNPVKTVLTARRRGFYLGAESEQSNVRNLVWNLEKTSPARAISRWEWRGQPLILDSWAWVHGIHLVFSVQTIFSLSVLALIVYRNVRDGKVWIGDSFASLSNSTLMVRGLLVFASWYVNGEWTLLEFCISNANDLTGTQLVPIHSEIVHADLMVMFLSLFGLVGHIFKERIDPTVGVFLYEAIHDNRQPIVKMAPAVFKTVRTYSDKEYRLGIASVTDLQREMSPMRLWTTDKLTSVDNQFIVASFYPKYILMGTLISFVVARKIYKKIFPDPLAPSLTGRSADRSTNERAAMAQKGNLTNFEISTGAELQARYGLISDYKNYVFFKGLKFASPDGVYCSGYVVVNGKYLVATEDLLTIAMIKAIQTRFINVYAYEVDGYTVQRTARLVYPNTFSWNDLFHLNINILA
;
A
#
# COMPACT_ATOMS: atom_id res chain seq x y z
N MET A 1 18.92 -13.73 1.34
CA MET A 1 19.98 -13.83 0.31
C MET A 1 20.75 -15.11 0.56
N GLU A 2 21.03 -15.88 -0.48
CA GLU A 2 21.71 -17.18 -0.40
C GLU A 2 22.88 -17.23 -1.38
N SER A 3 24.01 -17.79 -0.97
CA SER A 3 25.27 -17.93 -1.72
C SER A 3 25.86 -19.29 -1.36
N GLU A 4 25.45 -20.33 -2.08
CA GLU A 4 25.76 -21.71 -1.69
C GLU A 4 27.04 -22.26 -2.34
N LEU A 5 27.53 -21.63 -3.42
CA LEU A 5 28.65 -22.13 -4.18
C LEU A 5 29.91 -22.27 -3.31
N ILE A 6 30.19 -21.28 -2.47
CA ILE A 6 31.30 -21.33 -1.52
C ILE A 6 31.28 -22.58 -0.62
N LEU A 7 30.11 -23.11 -0.25
CA LEU A 7 30.03 -24.29 0.63
C LEU A 7 30.64 -25.54 -0.02
N GLY A 8 30.41 -25.74 -1.32
CA GLY A 8 31.02 -26.86 -2.05
C GLY A 8 32.54 -26.79 -2.06
N TYR A 9 33.09 -25.57 -2.12
CA TYR A 9 34.52 -25.32 -2.04
C TYR A 9 35.11 -25.52 -0.65
N LEU A 10 34.35 -25.27 0.42
CA LEU A 10 34.79 -25.45 1.80
C LEU A 10 34.63 -26.90 2.29
N GLY A 11 33.67 -27.65 1.75
CA GLY A 11 33.33 -28.99 2.19
C GLY A 11 32.76 -29.04 3.62
N ASP A 12 32.66 -30.25 4.17
CA ASP A 12 31.98 -30.49 5.46
C ASP A 12 32.93 -30.60 6.67
N GLY A 13 34.22 -30.31 6.52
CA GLY A 13 35.23 -30.58 7.56
C GLY A 13 36.18 -29.41 7.83
N LEU A 14 37.44 -29.74 8.11
CA LEU A 14 38.49 -28.75 8.34
C LEU A 14 38.75 -27.93 7.07
N ILE A 15 38.86 -26.60 7.22
CA ILE A 15 39.13 -25.69 6.10
C ILE A 15 40.44 -26.05 5.40
N ARG A 16 41.45 -26.51 6.15
CA ARG A 16 42.73 -26.98 5.60
C ARG A 16 42.58 -28.11 4.58
N ASP A 17 41.59 -28.98 4.75
CA ASP A 17 41.36 -30.15 3.90
C ASP A 17 40.28 -29.91 2.84
N SER A 18 39.75 -28.70 2.77
CA SER A 18 38.73 -28.29 1.81
C SER A 18 39.24 -28.36 0.36
N PRO A 19 38.34 -28.61 -0.62
CA PRO A 19 38.65 -28.48 -2.04
C PRO A 19 39.27 -27.13 -2.41
N LEU A 20 38.84 -26.03 -1.77
CA LEU A 20 39.40 -24.70 -1.96
C LEU A 20 40.91 -24.68 -1.69
N VAL A 21 41.33 -25.21 -0.54
CA VAL A 21 42.76 -25.21 -0.16
C VAL A 21 43.54 -26.27 -0.93
N LYS A 22 43.00 -27.49 -1.04
CA LYS A 22 43.74 -28.62 -1.62
C LYS A 22 43.80 -28.59 -3.14
N ASN A 23 42.69 -28.28 -3.80
CA ASN A 23 42.58 -28.40 -5.25
C ASN A 23 42.77 -27.05 -5.95
N ILE A 24 42.20 -25.97 -5.42
CA ILE A 24 42.29 -24.65 -6.07
C ILE A 24 43.61 -23.95 -5.73
N LEU A 25 44.00 -23.95 -4.44
CA LEU A 25 45.27 -23.37 -4.00
C LEU A 25 46.44 -24.37 -4.06
N ASN A 26 46.23 -25.60 -4.54
CA ASN A 26 47.23 -26.67 -4.62
C ASN A 26 47.95 -26.97 -3.28
N GLY A 27 47.27 -26.73 -2.15
CA GLY A 27 47.83 -26.86 -0.81
C GLY A 27 48.84 -25.78 -0.42
N ASP A 28 49.08 -24.77 -1.27
CA ASP A 28 49.98 -23.66 -1.02
C ASP A 28 49.22 -22.45 -0.46
N THR A 29 49.48 -22.15 0.81
CA THR A 29 48.87 -21.06 1.57
C THR A 29 49.77 -19.84 1.72
N THR A 30 50.74 -19.66 0.82
CA THR A 30 51.46 -18.39 0.74
C THR A 30 50.51 -17.24 0.34
N PRO A 31 50.65 -16.03 0.92
CA PRO A 31 49.85 -14.87 0.55
C PRO A 31 49.89 -14.59 -0.96
N ARG A 32 48.72 -14.35 -1.56
CA ARG A 32 48.54 -14.06 -2.99
C ARG A 32 48.27 -12.58 -3.23
N ASP A 33 48.68 -12.03 -4.36
CA ASP A 33 48.39 -10.63 -4.73
C ASP A 33 47.04 -10.44 -5.45
N TYR A 34 46.36 -11.53 -5.82
CA TYR A 34 45.06 -11.51 -6.47
C TYR A 34 43.89 -11.84 -5.52
N ALA A 35 42.67 -11.57 -5.99
CA ALA A 35 41.44 -12.10 -5.42
C ALA A 35 40.96 -13.31 -6.24
N LEU A 36 40.37 -14.31 -5.56
CA LEU A 36 39.87 -15.52 -6.21
C LEU A 36 38.35 -15.43 -6.37
N PHE A 37 37.87 -15.61 -7.59
CA PHE A 37 36.45 -15.56 -7.96
C PHE A 37 35.96 -16.97 -8.27
N LEU A 38 34.92 -17.42 -7.56
CA LEU A 38 34.28 -18.72 -7.76
C LEU A 38 33.13 -18.56 -8.75
N GLU A 39 33.30 -19.03 -9.99
CA GLU A 39 32.32 -18.83 -11.07
C GLU A 39 31.23 -19.91 -11.07
N ASN A 40 31.64 -21.16 -10.85
CA ASN A 40 30.76 -22.33 -10.72
C ASN A 40 31.49 -23.40 -9.90
N GLU A 41 30.96 -24.62 -9.79
CA GLU A 41 31.53 -25.68 -8.94
C GLU A 41 32.96 -26.12 -9.30
N THR A 42 33.42 -25.83 -10.52
CA THR A 42 34.72 -26.30 -11.04
C THR A 42 35.59 -25.21 -11.66
N THR A 43 35.02 -24.07 -12.02
CA THR A 43 35.70 -22.95 -12.65
C THR A 43 35.94 -21.82 -11.65
N THR A 44 37.17 -21.31 -11.63
CA THR A 44 37.55 -20.12 -10.88
C THR A 44 38.25 -19.12 -11.79
N SER A 45 38.25 -17.85 -11.38
CA SER A 45 38.87 -16.73 -12.07
C SER A 45 39.70 -15.92 -11.07
N THR A 46 40.73 -15.23 -11.55
CA THR A 46 41.55 -14.31 -10.71
C THR A 46 41.39 -12.85 -11.13
N GLU A 47 40.59 -12.58 -12.16
CA GLU A 47 40.41 -11.23 -12.71
C GLU A 47 39.05 -10.65 -12.31
N LYS A 48 37.97 -11.38 -12.58
CA LYS A 48 36.59 -10.95 -12.33
C LYS A 48 35.61 -12.12 -12.35
N CYS A 49 34.39 -11.87 -11.87
CA CYS A 49 33.23 -12.71 -12.15
C CYS A 49 32.67 -12.47 -13.56
N ALA A 50 32.01 -13.46 -14.15
CA ALA A 50 31.40 -13.36 -15.49
C ALA A 50 30.12 -12.50 -15.56
N THR A 51 29.66 -11.92 -14.44
CA THR A 51 28.45 -11.09 -14.40
C THR A 51 28.62 -9.78 -15.17
N GLU A 52 27.55 -9.32 -15.83
CA GLU A 52 27.56 -8.06 -16.60
C GLU A 52 27.68 -6.82 -15.72
N LEU A 53 27.20 -6.88 -14.47
CA LEU A 53 27.17 -5.74 -13.55
C LEU A 53 28.34 -5.74 -12.53
N PHE A 54 29.46 -6.36 -12.89
CA PHE A 54 30.62 -6.48 -12.00
C PHE A 54 31.26 -5.11 -11.72
N ASP A 55 31.35 -4.73 -10.45
CA ASP A 55 32.04 -3.52 -10.01
C ASP A 55 33.51 -3.84 -9.68
N ALA A 56 34.41 -3.50 -10.59
CA ALA A 56 35.83 -3.78 -10.43
C ALA A 56 36.49 -3.02 -9.28
N ASP A 57 35.92 -1.90 -8.82
CA ASP A 57 36.49 -1.12 -7.74
C ASP A 57 36.18 -1.78 -6.38
N ILE A 58 34.92 -2.20 -6.16
CA ILE A 58 34.47 -2.91 -4.95
C ILE A 58 35.13 -4.28 -4.81
N TYR A 59 35.30 -5.01 -5.93
CA TYR A 59 35.84 -6.37 -5.92
C TYR A 59 37.34 -6.44 -6.26
N SER A 60 38.03 -5.30 -6.31
CA SER A 60 39.48 -5.27 -6.54
C SER A 60 40.25 -5.93 -5.40
N SER A 61 41.34 -6.64 -5.73
CA SER A 61 42.25 -7.23 -4.72
C SER A 61 42.73 -6.18 -3.71
N ASN A 62 43.06 -4.98 -4.19
CA ASN A 62 43.51 -3.86 -3.35
C ASN A 62 42.46 -3.45 -2.31
N PHE A 63 41.20 -3.27 -2.72
CA PHE A 63 40.14 -2.87 -1.81
C PHE A 63 39.80 -3.99 -0.81
N LEU A 64 39.67 -5.24 -1.28
CA LEU A 64 39.34 -6.39 -0.43
C LEU A 64 40.41 -6.62 0.65
N ARG A 65 41.69 -6.57 0.25
CA ARG A 65 42.82 -6.70 1.16
C ARG A 65 42.91 -5.53 2.13
N GLY A 66 42.79 -4.30 1.65
CA GLY A 66 42.81 -3.10 2.49
C GLY A 66 41.68 -3.08 3.53
N ASN A 67 40.49 -3.55 3.16
CA ASN A 67 39.37 -3.70 4.10
C ASN A 67 39.68 -4.74 5.18
N PHE A 68 40.17 -5.93 4.79
CA PHE A 68 40.56 -6.97 5.73
C PHE A 68 41.67 -6.48 6.68
N GLU A 69 42.73 -5.86 6.18
CA GLU A 69 43.83 -5.33 6.99
C GLU A 69 43.36 -4.25 7.96
N SER A 70 42.45 -3.37 7.53
CA SER A 70 41.84 -2.34 8.40
C SER A 70 41.06 -2.97 9.53
N VAL A 71 40.23 -3.97 9.22
CA VAL A 71 39.41 -4.72 10.18
C VAL A 71 40.28 -5.46 11.20
N ILE A 72 41.33 -6.15 10.76
CA ILE A 72 42.25 -6.88 11.64
C ILE A 72 43.03 -5.92 12.52
N THR A 73 43.67 -4.92 11.92
CA THR A 73 44.53 -3.96 12.64
C THR A 73 43.73 -3.22 13.70
N ARG A 74 42.56 -2.68 13.33
CA ARG A 74 41.72 -1.89 14.22
C ARG A 74 40.85 -2.73 15.14
N GLY A 75 40.60 -4.02 14.87
CA GLY A 75 39.85 -4.90 15.76
C GLY A 75 40.69 -5.61 16.81
N SER A 76 42.01 -5.74 16.57
CA SER A 76 42.91 -6.60 17.36
C SER A 76 43.08 -6.21 18.84
N TYR A 77 42.83 -4.95 19.21
CA TYR A 77 42.92 -4.50 20.61
C TYR A 77 41.93 -5.23 21.54
N ASN A 78 40.79 -5.69 20.99
CA ASN A 78 39.79 -6.45 21.73
C ASN A 78 39.67 -7.89 21.21
N LEU A 79 39.82 -8.09 19.90
CA LEU A 79 39.78 -9.40 19.24
C LEU A 79 41.21 -9.91 19.00
N THR A 80 41.90 -10.25 20.08
CA THR A 80 43.34 -10.57 20.07
C THR A 80 43.73 -11.70 19.11
N GLN A 81 42.80 -12.62 18.85
CA GLN A 81 42.98 -13.72 17.89
C GLN A 81 43.27 -13.23 16.47
N LEU A 82 42.76 -12.05 16.10
CA LEU A 82 42.95 -11.46 14.77
C LEU A 82 44.40 -11.04 14.52
N ALA A 83 45.16 -10.69 15.57
CA ALA A 83 46.54 -10.18 15.43
C ALA A 83 47.50 -11.22 14.82
N ASP A 84 47.25 -12.50 15.08
CA ASP A 84 48.06 -13.61 14.58
C ASP A 84 47.62 -14.10 13.19
N LEU A 85 46.60 -13.50 12.57
CA LEU A 85 46.13 -13.91 11.25
C LEU A 85 46.90 -13.21 10.13
N GLU A 86 47.21 -13.96 9.08
CA GLU A 86 47.76 -13.49 7.81
C GLU A 86 46.82 -13.89 6.66
N LEU A 87 46.48 -12.93 5.80
CA LEU A 87 45.58 -13.15 4.67
C LEU A 87 46.28 -13.92 3.54
N VAL A 88 45.78 -15.13 3.26
CA VAL A 88 46.24 -15.94 2.13
C VAL A 88 45.64 -15.38 0.84
N VAL A 89 44.31 -15.38 0.73
CA VAL A 89 43.60 -14.88 -0.45
C VAL A 89 42.16 -14.49 -0.08
N PRO A 90 41.65 -13.33 -0.55
CA PRO A 90 40.23 -13.03 -0.49
C PRO A 90 39.48 -13.83 -1.56
N VAL A 91 38.40 -14.51 -1.17
CA VAL A 91 37.58 -15.32 -2.07
C VAL A 91 36.19 -14.70 -2.19
N ILE A 92 35.71 -14.57 -3.43
CA ILE A 92 34.41 -14.03 -3.81
C ILE A 92 33.58 -15.12 -4.47
N ASP A 93 32.38 -15.32 -3.97
CA ASP A 93 31.38 -16.18 -4.60
C ASP A 93 30.63 -15.36 -5.67
N CYS A 94 30.81 -15.70 -6.95
CA CYS A 94 30.17 -14.97 -8.05
C CYS A 94 28.66 -15.16 -8.11
N THR A 95 28.10 -16.08 -7.32
CA THR A 95 26.64 -16.25 -7.17
C THR A 95 26.04 -15.39 -6.07
N SER A 96 26.88 -14.63 -5.34
CA SER A 96 26.43 -13.83 -4.20
C SER A 96 25.44 -12.73 -4.63
N PRO A 97 24.25 -12.61 -4.00
CA PRO A 97 23.23 -11.64 -4.42
C PRO A 97 23.70 -10.17 -4.50
N PRO A 98 24.53 -9.63 -3.57
CA PRO A 98 25.08 -8.28 -3.71
C PRO A 98 25.81 -8.04 -5.04
N LEU A 99 26.53 -9.05 -5.54
CA LEU A 99 27.29 -8.98 -6.79
C LEU A 99 26.36 -9.11 -8.00
N VAL A 100 25.40 -10.04 -7.95
CA VAL A 100 24.44 -10.28 -9.04
C VAL A 100 23.48 -9.10 -9.24
N GLU A 101 23.03 -8.48 -8.15
CA GLU A 101 22.13 -7.31 -8.18
C GLU A 101 22.89 -5.98 -8.34
N ALA A 102 24.23 -6.01 -8.29
CA ALA A 102 25.12 -4.84 -8.24
C ALA A 102 24.72 -3.85 -7.16
N ASP A 103 24.61 -4.35 -5.93
CA ASP A 103 24.34 -3.56 -4.74
C ASP A 103 25.62 -2.88 -4.24
N PRO A 104 25.77 -1.56 -4.39
CA PRO A 104 27.00 -0.86 -4.01
C PRO A 104 27.15 -0.71 -2.48
N SER A 105 26.13 -1.10 -1.72
CA SER A 105 26.09 -0.92 -0.26
C SER A 105 26.40 -2.19 0.52
N LEU A 106 26.55 -3.34 -0.16
CA LEU A 106 26.78 -4.64 0.45
C LEU A 106 28.00 -5.32 -0.18
N LEU A 107 28.83 -5.93 0.66
CA LEU A 107 29.96 -6.74 0.22
C LEU A 107 30.09 -7.94 1.15
N ARG A 108 30.30 -9.13 0.57
CA ARG A 108 30.59 -10.35 1.32
C ARG A 108 31.86 -10.98 0.80
N VAL A 109 32.80 -11.25 1.69
CA VAL A 109 34.12 -11.77 1.34
C VAL A 109 34.44 -12.96 2.24
N PHE A 110 35.00 -14.01 1.64
CA PHE A 110 35.43 -15.22 2.33
C PHE A 110 36.96 -15.23 2.34
N ASN A 111 37.56 -14.73 3.42
CA ASN A 111 39.01 -14.56 3.50
C ASN A 111 39.65 -15.86 4.00
N VAL A 112 40.46 -16.50 3.16
CA VAL A 112 41.28 -17.64 3.60
C VAL A 112 42.49 -17.06 4.32
N VAL A 113 42.68 -17.47 5.58
CA VAL A 113 43.74 -16.96 6.44
C VAL A 113 44.54 -18.11 7.04
N ARG A 114 45.78 -17.82 7.43
CA ARG A 114 46.61 -18.72 8.23
C ARG A 114 47.15 -18.01 9.46
N HIS A 115 47.54 -18.77 10.47
CA HIS A 115 48.25 -18.21 11.61
C HIS A 115 49.70 -17.87 11.25
N LYS A 116 50.21 -16.73 11.74
CA LYS A 116 51.62 -16.34 11.58
C LYS A 116 52.51 -17.25 12.41
N SER A 117 52.06 -17.65 13.61
CA SER A 117 52.79 -18.58 14.47
C SER A 117 52.78 -20.03 13.96
N ASP A 118 51.71 -20.45 13.27
CA ASP A 118 51.58 -21.80 12.69
C ASP A 118 50.89 -21.72 11.31
N PRO A 119 51.67 -21.65 10.21
CA PRO A 119 51.13 -21.58 8.86
C PRO A 119 50.28 -22.78 8.43
N THR A 120 50.29 -23.87 9.20
CA THR A 120 49.48 -25.06 8.92
C THR A 120 48.07 -24.98 9.50
N ASN A 121 47.84 -24.03 10.42
CA ASN A 121 46.52 -23.72 10.96
C ASN A 121 45.83 -22.71 10.04
N ILE A 122 44.90 -23.21 9.22
CA ILE A 122 44.18 -22.45 8.20
C ILE A 122 42.73 -22.29 8.64
N GLN A 123 42.20 -21.08 8.49
CA GLN A 123 40.83 -20.74 8.83
C GLN A 123 40.19 -19.92 7.70
N LEU A 124 38.87 -19.88 7.73
CA LEU A 124 38.08 -18.97 6.91
C LEU A 124 37.56 -17.84 7.80
N VAL A 125 37.92 -16.60 7.48
CA VAL A 125 37.32 -15.40 8.09
C VAL A 125 36.31 -14.81 7.11
N THR A 126 35.04 -15.02 7.40
CA THR A 126 33.95 -14.45 6.60
C THR A 126 33.69 -13.03 7.09
N THR A 127 33.71 -12.05 6.19
CA THR A 127 33.34 -10.66 6.46
C THR A 127 32.11 -10.28 5.66
N SER A 128 31.04 -9.93 6.36
CA SER A 128 29.81 -9.38 5.81
C SER A 128 29.77 -7.88 6.09
N VAL A 129 29.90 -7.08 5.04
CA VAL A 129 30.04 -5.62 5.08
C VAL A 129 28.77 -4.97 4.54
N SER A 130 28.26 -3.99 5.27
CA SER A 130 27.10 -3.19 4.86
C SER A 130 27.32 -1.72 5.19
N ILE A 131 27.05 -0.84 4.22
CA ILE A 131 26.96 0.60 4.47
C ILE A 131 25.56 0.91 4.97
N GLN A 132 25.45 1.37 6.21
CA GLN A 132 24.20 1.59 6.94
C GLN A 132 24.08 3.04 7.41
N ASP A 133 22.86 3.48 7.67
CA ASP A 133 22.64 4.68 8.46
C ASP A 133 22.90 4.38 9.93
N TYR A 134 23.57 5.31 10.61
CA TYR A 134 23.74 5.29 12.06
C TYR A 134 23.07 6.50 12.72
N ARG A 135 22.68 6.31 13.99
CA ARG A 135 22.23 7.38 14.89
C ARG A 135 22.86 7.18 16.27
N ILE A 136 23.30 8.28 16.87
CA ILE A 136 23.73 8.37 18.27
C ILE A 136 22.79 9.37 18.95
N PRO A 137 21.69 8.88 19.56
CA PRO A 137 20.67 9.75 20.14
C PRO A 137 21.21 10.73 21.18
N GLU A 138 22.14 10.28 22.02
CA GLU A 138 22.72 11.07 23.13
C GLU A 138 23.51 12.28 22.62
N ALA A 139 24.04 12.20 21.40
CA ALA A 139 24.83 13.26 20.76
C ALA A 139 24.07 13.96 19.62
N ASN A 140 22.82 13.59 19.35
CA ASN A 140 22.05 14.02 18.18
C ASN A 140 22.86 13.93 16.87
N ARG A 141 23.63 12.85 16.70
CA ARG A 141 24.52 12.63 15.54
C ARG A 141 23.96 11.52 14.67
N MET A 142 24.02 11.73 13.36
CA MET A 142 23.60 10.76 12.35
C MET A 142 24.52 10.82 11.13
N GLY A 143 24.59 9.73 10.39
CA GLY A 143 25.39 9.65 9.17
C GLY A 143 25.48 8.22 8.64
N PRO A 144 26.29 7.98 7.61
CA PRO A 144 26.61 6.63 7.16
C PRO A 144 27.65 5.96 8.06
N ALA A 145 27.62 4.64 8.14
CA ALA A 145 28.62 3.82 8.77
C ALA A 145 28.91 2.59 7.93
N ILE A 146 30.18 2.16 7.90
CA ILE A 146 30.52 0.81 7.45
C ILE A 146 30.34 -0.13 8.63
N VAL A 147 29.46 -1.10 8.47
CA VAL A 147 29.19 -2.13 9.48
C VAL A 147 29.73 -3.45 8.95
N THR A 148 30.77 -3.95 9.59
CA THR A 148 31.39 -5.23 9.26
C THR A 148 31.09 -6.24 10.36
N ALA A 149 30.29 -7.25 10.04
CA ALA A 149 30.19 -8.45 10.87
C ALA A 149 31.19 -9.50 10.38
N LEU A 150 31.94 -10.10 11.29
CA LEU A 150 32.93 -11.11 10.96
C LEU A 150 32.91 -12.30 11.91
N PHE A 151 33.30 -13.46 11.40
CA PHE A 151 33.49 -14.67 12.18
C PHE A 151 34.56 -15.55 11.53
N ALA A 152 35.24 -16.35 12.35
CA ALA A 152 36.28 -17.27 11.92
C ALA A 152 35.79 -18.73 12.04
N VAL A 153 36.14 -19.56 11.06
CA VAL A 153 35.80 -20.99 11.04
C VAL A 153 37.03 -21.80 10.65
N SER A 154 37.41 -22.76 11.49
CA SER A 154 38.46 -23.73 11.18
C SER A 154 37.88 -25.10 10.78
N ASP A 155 36.66 -25.41 11.24
CA ASP A 155 35.93 -26.66 10.98
C ASP A 155 34.45 -26.35 10.69
N MET A 156 33.96 -26.80 9.54
CA MET A 156 32.56 -26.63 9.12
C MET A 156 31.56 -27.43 9.98
N LYS A 157 32.04 -28.37 10.81
CA LYS A 157 31.22 -29.13 11.78
C LYS A 157 31.07 -28.44 13.14
N ALA A 158 31.64 -27.26 13.33
CA ALA A 158 31.52 -26.53 14.58
C ALA A 158 30.05 -26.27 14.93
N THR A 159 29.70 -26.39 16.22
CA THR A 159 28.33 -26.20 16.73
C THR A 159 28.11 -24.85 17.41
N LYS A 160 29.18 -24.05 17.51
CA LYS A 160 29.17 -22.71 18.09
C LYS A 160 29.94 -21.77 17.16
N LEU A 161 29.35 -20.60 16.91
CA LEU A 161 29.95 -19.55 16.11
C LEU A 161 29.87 -18.23 16.87
N ASP A 162 31.02 -17.64 17.13
CA ASP A 162 31.15 -16.32 17.72
C ASP A 162 31.28 -15.30 16.58
N GLN A 163 30.30 -14.40 16.45
CA GLN A 163 30.32 -13.32 15.46
C GLN A 163 30.62 -11.99 16.15
N HIS A 164 31.49 -11.20 15.54
CA HIS A 164 31.91 -9.90 16.04
C HIS A 164 31.50 -8.79 15.08
N ILE A 165 31.21 -7.60 15.61
CA ILE A 165 30.82 -6.43 14.83
C ILE A 165 31.87 -5.34 15.02
N ILE A 166 32.32 -4.78 13.92
CA ILE A 166 33.22 -3.64 13.88
C ILE A 166 32.57 -2.57 13.01
N ILE A 167 32.56 -1.33 13.51
CA ILE A 167 31.87 -0.22 12.84
C ILE A 167 32.84 0.94 12.67
N GLY A 168 32.90 1.46 11.45
CA GLY A 168 33.52 2.74 11.13
C GLY A 168 32.44 3.79 10.87
N LEU A 169 32.31 4.77 11.75
CA LEU A 169 31.35 5.86 11.59
C LEU A 169 31.82 6.85 10.51
N ASP A 170 30.88 7.51 9.84
CA ASP A 170 31.08 8.48 8.74
C ASP A 170 31.83 7.93 7.52
N TYR A 171 31.74 6.61 7.33
CA TYR A 171 32.28 5.95 6.16
C TYR A 171 31.61 6.43 4.86
N ALA A 172 32.34 6.32 3.75
CA ALA A 172 32.05 6.88 2.42
C ALA A 172 32.24 8.40 2.28
N PHE A 173 32.45 9.12 3.39
CA PHE A 173 32.81 10.55 3.37
C PHE A 173 34.12 10.85 4.12
N THR A 174 34.76 9.84 4.68
CA THR A 174 36.02 9.94 5.44
C THR A 174 37.01 8.90 4.94
N HIS A 175 38.25 9.31 4.65
CA HIS A 175 39.31 8.44 4.10
C HIS A 175 39.74 7.33 5.09
N GLU A 176 39.73 7.62 6.39
CA GLU A 176 40.06 6.66 7.44
C GLU A 176 39.08 6.80 8.62
N PRO A 177 37.92 6.14 8.58
CA PRO A 177 37.00 6.16 9.70
C PRO A 177 37.61 5.42 10.89
N LEU A 178 37.32 5.94 12.09
CA LEU A 178 37.73 5.28 13.33
C LEU A 178 36.88 4.03 13.52
N TYR A 179 37.47 2.86 13.26
CA TYR A 179 36.85 1.57 13.51
C TYR A 179 36.92 1.23 15.00
N GLU A 180 35.76 0.93 15.59
CA GLU A 180 35.64 0.42 16.97
C GLU A 180 34.90 -0.93 16.93
N VAL A 181 35.19 -1.81 17.91
CA VAL A 181 34.46 -3.06 18.12
C VAL A 181 33.17 -2.75 18.88
N TYR A 182 32.07 -3.41 18.51
CA TYR A 182 30.75 -3.22 19.12
C TYR A 182 30.15 -4.53 19.61
N THR A 183 29.42 -4.45 20.73
CA THR A 183 28.55 -5.51 21.22
C THR A 183 27.11 -5.24 20.81
N LEU A 184 26.46 -6.21 20.17
CA LEU A 184 25.03 -6.15 19.88
C LEU A 184 24.23 -6.44 21.15
N GLU A 185 23.55 -5.43 21.68
CA GLU A 185 22.72 -5.57 22.88
C GLU A 185 21.35 -6.15 22.54
N ARG A 186 20.66 -5.51 21.59
CA ARG A 186 19.29 -5.85 21.20
C ARG A 186 18.88 -5.18 19.90
N LEU A 187 17.68 -5.51 19.44
CA LEU A 187 16.96 -4.72 18.45
C LEU A 187 16.18 -3.60 19.14
N SER A 188 16.17 -2.42 18.55
CA SER A 188 15.27 -1.31 18.95
C SER A 188 13.82 -1.58 18.49
N THR A 189 12.87 -0.82 19.02
CA THR A 189 11.45 -0.88 18.61
C THR A 189 11.26 -0.58 17.12
N ASP A 190 12.14 0.27 16.58
CA ASP A 190 12.05 0.77 15.21
C ASP A 190 12.90 -0.08 14.24
N GLY A 191 13.43 -1.22 14.70
CA GLY A 191 14.14 -2.19 13.87
C GLY A 191 15.62 -1.91 13.62
N TYR A 192 16.23 -0.96 14.32
CA TYR A 192 17.70 -0.79 14.34
C TYR A 192 18.38 -1.83 15.22
N TRP A 193 19.60 -2.22 14.85
CA TRP A 193 20.54 -2.81 15.80
C TRP A 193 20.96 -1.77 16.82
N ASN A 194 20.89 -2.12 18.11
CA ASN A 194 21.38 -1.30 19.20
C ASN A 194 22.73 -1.85 19.69
N LEU A 195 23.78 -1.07 19.46
CA LEU A 195 25.17 -1.51 19.58
C LEU A 195 25.92 -0.61 20.57
N THR A 196 26.69 -1.22 21.47
CA THR A 196 27.55 -0.51 22.43
C THR A 196 29.01 -0.60 21.99
N SER A 197 29.70 0.53 21.87
CA SER A 197 31.12 0.56 21.48
C SER A 197 32.03 0.05 22.61
N ILE A 198 33.08 -0.68 22.26
CA ILE A 198 34.18 -1.05 23.14
C ILE A 198 35.40 -0.23 22.69
N PRO A 199 35.66 0.97 23.26
CA PRO A 199 36.77 1.80 22.82
C PRO A 199 38.13 1.19 23.21
N GLU A 200 39.16 1.41 22.39
CA GLU A 200 40.54 1.01 22.71
C GLU A 200 41.05 1.69 24.00
N SER A 201 40.68 2.96 24.19
CA SER A 201 40.95 3.71 25.41
C SER A 201 39.74 4.53 25.79
N ILE A 202 39.14 4.20 26.94
CA ILE A 202 37.97 4.89 27.51
C ILE A 202 38.27 6.37 27.80
N VAL A 203 39.54 6.71 28.02
CA VAL A 203 39.98 8.10 28.31
C VAL A 203 39.94 8.95 27.04
N LEU A 204 40.27 8.38 25.88
CA LEU A 204 40.31 9.09 24.60
C LEU A 204 38.96 9.08 23.89
N ASN A 205 38.27 7.93 23.95
CA ASN A 205 36.98 7.73 23.30
C ASN A 205 35.97 7.22 24.33
N PRO A 206 34.91 7.99 24.63
CA PRO A 206 33.87 7.52 25.53
C PRO A 206 33.08 6.37 24.88
N VAL A 207 32.49 5.53 25.73
CA VAL A 207 31.54 4.50 25.29
C VAL A 207 30.32 5.18 24.67
N LYS A 208 29.94 4.74 23.47
CA LYS A 208 28.81 5.24 22.68
C LYS A 208 27.78 4.14 22.48
N THR A 209 26.53 4.53 22.46
CA THR A 209 25.42 3.68 22.00
C THR A 209 25.06 4.11 20.58
N VAL A 210 25.15 3.19 19.63
CA VAL A 210 24.93 3.46 18.21
C VAL A 210 23.78 2.60 17.73
N LEU A 211 22.80 3.23 17.10
CA LEU A 211 21.73 2.57 16.39
C LEU A 211 22.10 2.47 14.91
N THR A 212 22.16 1.27 14.33
CA THR A 212 22.44 1.11 12.89
C THR A 212 21.38 0.28 12.19
N ALA A 213 21.04 0.67 10.95
CA ALA A 213 20.23 -0.13 10.05
C ALA A 213 20.49 0.30 8.61
N ARG A 214 20.31 -0.64 7.69
CA ARG A 214 20.16 -0.31 6.27
C ARG A 214 18.74 0.21 6.05
N ARG A 215 18.58 1.51 5.82
CA ARG A 215 17.27 2.11 5.61
C ARG A 215 16.90 2.11 4.14
N ARG A 216 15.65 1.78 3.81
CA ARG A 216 15.13 1.78 2.44
C ARG A 216 13.74 2.35 2.39
N GLY A 217 13.34 2.85 1.22
CA GLY A 217 12.02 3.41 1.00
C GLY A 217 12.10 4.89 0.68
N PHE A 218 10.98 5.57 0.85
CA PHE A 218 10.79 6.90 0.30
C PHE A 218 9.94 7.79 1.21
N TYR A 219 10.03 9.10 1.01
CA TYR A 219 9.24 10.07 1.76
C TYR A 219 8.83 11.26 0.88
N LEU A 220 7.75 11.93 1.29
CA LEU A 220 7.29 13.18 0.72
C LEU A 220 7.50 14.31 1.74
N GLY A 221 8.03 15.45 1.31
CA GLY A 221 8.38 16.55 2.21
C GLY A 221 9.62 16.24 3.05
N ALA A 222 9.43 15.52 4.16
CA ALA A 222 10.42 15.03 5.10
C ALA A 222 10.05 13.64 5.66
N GLU A 223 11.03 12.86 6.12
CA GLU A 223 10.78 11.53 6.70
C GLU A 223 9.82 11.54 7.91
N SER A 224 9.82 12.64 8.66
CA SER A 224 8.95 12.83 9.83
C SER A 224 7.51 13.23 9.48
N GLU A 225 7.23 13.56 8.22
CA GLU A 225 5.91 14.02 7.77
C GLU A 225 5.12 12.90 7.11
N GLN A 226 5.62 12.39 5.97
CA GLN A 226 4.99 11.34 5.16
C GLN A 226 6.08 10.43 4.62
N SER A 227 6.15 9.20 5.12
CA SER A 227 7.20 8.26 4.74
C SER A 227 6.76 6.81 4.80
N ASN A 228 7.36 6.02 3.92
CA ASN A 228 7.25 4.58 3.92
C ASN A 228 8.67 4.03 3.87
N VAL A 229 9.19 3.70 5.05
CA VAL A 229 10.59 3.32 5.25
C VAL A 229 10.66 1.94 5.86
N ARG A 230 11.73 1.21 5.55
CA ARG A 230 12.05 -0.06 6.17
C ARG A 230 13.47 -0.03 6.71
N ASN A 231 13.61 -0.32 7.99
CA ASN A 231 14.91 -0.51 8.62
C ASN A 231 15.27 -1.99 8.55
N LEU A 232 16.37 -2.28 7.85
CA LEU A 232 16.86 -3.63 7.58
C LEU A 232 18.12 -3.91 8.38
N VAL A 233 18.11 -5.06 9.06
CA VAL A 233 19.26 -5.65 9.76
C VAL A 233 19.30 -7.14 9.44
N TRP A 234 20.44 -7.81 9.59
CA TRP A 234 20.50 -9.27 9.38
C TRP A 234 20.56 -10.05 10.68
N ASN A 235 20.24 -11.35 10.61
CA ASN A 235 20.41 -12.25 11.74
C ASN A 235 21.86 -12.74 11.83
N LEU A 236 22.41 -12.77 13.04
CA LEU A 236 23.70 -13.39 13.33
C LEU A 236 23.46 -14.87 13.71
N GLU A 237 23.84 -15.80 12.84
CA GLU A 237 23.80 -17.24 13.09
C GLU A 237 24.82 -17.64 14.16
N LYS A 238 24.43 -18.50 15.10
CA LYS A 238 25.25 -18.83 16.28
C LYS A 238 25.69 -20.29 16.32
N THR A 239 25.13 -21.15 15.46
CA THR A 239 25.23 -22.60 15.64
C THR A 239 25.73 -23.37 14.44
N SER A 240 25.58 -22.84 13.22
CA SER A 240 25.96 -23.54 12.00
C SER A 240 26.85 -22.68 11.12
N PRO A 241 28.15 -23.03 10.96
CA PRO A 241 29.05 -22.37 10.02
C PRO A 241 28.52 -22.39 8.59
N ALA A 242 28.00 -23.53 8.13
CA ALA A 242 27.43 -23.66 6.79
C ALA A 242 26.29 -22.66 6.56
N ARG A 243 25.32 -22.57 7.48
CA ARG A 243 24.24 -21.57 7.38
C ARG A 243 24.75 -20.15 7.50
N ALA A 244 25.69 -19.89 8.41
CA ALA A 244 26.26 -18.57 8.60
C ALA A 244 26.96 -18.08 7.33
N ILE A 245 27.67 -18.97 6.61
CA ILE A 245 28.41 -18.67 5.37
C ILE A 245 27.48 -18.52 4.18
N SER A 246 26.52 -19.43 3.98
CA SER A 246 25.68 -19.41 2.78
C SER A 246 24.49 -18.48 2.87
N ARG A 247 23.91 -18.29 4.05
CA ARG A 247 22.69 -17.47 4.21
C ARG A 247 23.03 -16.11 4.79
N TRP A 248 22.46 -15.08 4.18
CA TRP A 248 22.43 -13.72 4.71
C TRP A 248 20.97 -13.31 4.85
N GLU A 249 20.39 -13.64 6.01
CA GLU A 249 18.96 -13.45 6.28
C GLU A 249 18.73 -12.03 6.82
N TRP A 250 18.13 -11.18 6.00
CA TRP A 250 17.74 -9.83 6.36
C TRP A 250 16.32 -9.80 6.93
N ARG A 251 16.14 -9.08 8.03
CA ARG A 251 14.85 -8.75 8.64
C ARG A 251 14.60 -7.26 8.51
N GLY A 252 13.39 -6.89 8.12
CA GLY A 252 12.98 -5.51 7.94
C GLY A 252 11.82 -5.15 8.85
N GLN A 253 11.95 -4.06 9.59
CA GLN A 253 10.84 -3.43 10.29
C GLN A 253 10.30 -2.29 9.42
N PRO A 254 9.04 -2.35 8.97
CA PRO A 254 8.44 -1.22 8.28
C PRO A 254 8.04 -0.12 9.26
N LEU A 255 8.23 1.11 8.82
CA LEU A 255 7.91 2.36 9.49
C LEU A 255 7.12 3.21 8.49
N ILE A 256 5.81 3.29 8.71
CA ILE A 256 4.90 4.09 7.90
C ILE A 256 4.49 5.29 8.76
N LEU A 257 4.70 6.48 8.24
CA LEU A 257 4.28 7.73 8.86
C LEU A 257 3.45 8.52 7.85
N ASP A 258 2.28 9.00 8.26
CA ASP A 258 1.48 9.94 7.50
C ASP A 258 0.81 10.92 8.46
N SER A 259 1.40 12.12 8.56
CA SER A 259 0.88 13.21 9.41
C SER A 259 -0.46 13.78 8.91
N TRP A 260 -0.84 13.48 7.67
CA TRP A 260 -2.07 13.93 7.03
C TRP A 260 -3.15 12.85 6.99
N ALA A 261 -2.90 11.65 7.51
CA ALA A 261 -3.85 10.53 7.48
C ALA A 261 -5.24 10.87 8.06
N TRP A 262 -5.33 11.85 8.96
CA TRP A 262 -6.59 12.32 9.54
C TRP A 262 -7.59 12.85 8.50
N VAL A 263 -7.15 13.31 7.32
CA VAL A 263 -8.06 13.78 6.25
C VAL A 263 -8.98 12.67 5.75
N HIS A 264 -8.55 11.41 5.87
CA HIS A 264 -9.34 10.22 5.55
C HIS A 264 -10.42 9.92 6.59
N GLY A 265 -10.43 10.64 7.71
CA GLY A 265 -11.51 10.62 8.70
C GLY A 265 -12.89 11.01 8.13
N ILE A 266 -12.95 11.59 6.93
CA ILE A 266 -14.21 11.78 6.19
C ILE A 266 -15.00 10.46 6.01
N HIS A 267 -14.31 9.32 5.89
CA HIS A 267 -14.95 8.01 5.79
C HIS A 267 -15.69 7.60 7.05
N LEU A 268 -15.29 8.10 8.23
CA LEU A 268 -16.03 7.90 9.47
C LEU A 268 -17.40 8.57 9.38
N VAL A 269 -17.47 9.78 8.83
CA VAL A 269 -18.74 10.50 8.61
C VAL A 269 -19.60 9.75 7.60
N PHE A 270 -19.02 9.28 6.49
CA PHE A 270 -19.74 8.49 5.50
C PHE A 270 -20.28 7.19 6.09
N SER A 271 -19.50 6.55 6.96
CA SER A 271 -19.88 5.31 7.65
C SER A 271 -21.04 5.53 8.61
N VAL A 272 -20.99 6.58 9.46
CA VAL A 272 -22.09 6.91 10.38
C VAL A 272 -23.38 7.20 9.62
N GLN A 273 -23.32 7.99 8.54
CA GLN A 273 -24.47 8.26 7.68
C GLN A 273 -25.04 6.95 7.08
N THR A 274 -24.17 6.08 6.59
CA THR A 274 -24.59 4.82 5.94
C THR A 274 -25.19 3.85 6.96
N ILE A 275 -24.60 3.70 8.14
CA ILE A 275 -25.14 2.88 9.24
C ILE A 275 -26.51 3.39 9.68
N PHE A 276 -26.69 4.70 9.80
CA PHE A 276 -27.97 5.29 10.14
C PHE A 276 -29.04 4.97 9.08
N SER A 277 -28.72 5.15 7.80
CA SER A 277 -29.63 4.79 6.70
C SER A 277 -29.99 3.31 6.68
N LEU A 278 -29.02 2.42 6.91
CA LEU A 278 -29.27 0.98 7.02
C LEU A 278 -30.13 0.64 8.23
N SER A 279 -29.97 1.37 9.35
CA SER A 279 -30.81 1.22 10.54
C SER A 279 -32.26 1.65 10.26
N VAL A 280 -32.45 2.74 9.51
CA VAL A 280 -33.76 3.18 9.04
C VAL A 280 -34.42 2.11 8.16
N LEU A 281 -33.67 1.58 7.18
CA LEU A 281 -34.15 0.49 6.32
C LEU A 281 -34.54 -0.74 7.16
N ALA A 282 -33.67 -1.19 8.06
CA ALA A 282 -33.91 -2.34 8.93
C ALA A 282 -35.17 -2.15 9.78
N LEU A 283 -35.41 -0.94 10.29
CA LEU A 283 -36.61 -0.62 11.05
C LEU A 283 -37.88 -0.68 10.18
N ILE A 284 -37.83 -0.20 8.93
CA ILE A 284 -38.96 -0.29 7.99
C ILE A 284 -39.25 -1.76 7.62
N VAL A 285 -38.21 -2.55 7.36
CA VAL A 285 -38.33 -3.99 7.08
C VAL A 285 -38.95 -4.71 8.29
N TYR A 286 -38.42 -4.49 9.49
CA TYR A 286 -38.94 -5.07 10.73
C TYR A 286 -40.43 -4.79 10.94
N ARG A 287 -40.86 -3.54 10.66
CA ARG A 287 -42.27 -3.15 10.79
C ARG A 287 -43.17 -3.80 9.77
N ASN A 288 -42.76 -3.81 8.50
CA ASN A 288 -43.53 -4.47 7.47
C ASN A 288 -43.69 -5.97 7.79
N VAL A 289 -42.63 -6.63 8.25
CA VAL A 289 -42.68 -8.04 8.67
C VAL A 289 -43.65 -8.23 9.84
N ARG A 290 -43.63 -7.33 10.83
CA ARG A 290 -44.58 -7.36 11.96
C ARG A 290 -46.04 -7.17 11.51
N ASP A 291 -46.26 -6.38 10.46
CA ASP A 291 -47.56 -6.16 9.83
C ASP A 291 -47.94 -7.28 8.83
N GLY A 292 -47.18 -8.37 8.77
CA GLY A 292 -47.43 -9.54 7.91
C GLY A 292 -47.04 -9.35 6.43
N LYS A 293 -46.25 -8.30 6.11
CA LYS A 293 -45.80 -7.97 4.75
C LYS A 293 -44.29 -8.23 4.63
N VAL A 294 -43.88 -8.99 3.61
CA VAL A 294 -42.45 -9.15 3.30
C VAL A 294 -42.06 -8.09 2.27
N TRP A 295 -41.24 -7.14 2.70
CA TRP A 295 -40.65 -6.11 1.84
C TRP A 295 -39.20 -5.85 2.26
N ILE A 296 -38.30 -5.80 1.28
CA ILE A 296 -36.88 -5.45 1.47
C ILE A 296 -36.56 -4.39 0.43
N GLY A 297 -36.29 -3.17 0.89
CA GLY A 297 -35.92 -2.06 0.03
C GLY A 297 -34.46 -2.02 -0.35
N ASP A 298 -34.14 -1.13 -1.29
CA ASP A 298 -32.78 -0.85 -1.74
C ASP A 298 -31.90 -0.28 -0.61
N SER A 299 -30.82 -0.97 -0.24
CA SER A 299 -29.86 -0.44 0.74
C SER A 299 -29.17 0.85 0.30
N PHE A 300 -29.16 1.13 -1.01
CA PHE A 300 -28.53 2.30 -1.62
C PHE A 300 -29.52 3.44 -1.92
N ALA A 301 -30.83 3.27 -1.73
CA ALA A 301 -31.83 4.32 -1.99
C ALA A 301 -31.63 5.59 -1.17
N SER A 302 -30.97 5.48 -0.01
CA SER A 302 -30.61 6.62 0.84
C SER A 302 -29.41 7.43 0.33
N LEU A 303 -28.64 6.88 -0.62
CA LEU A 303 -27.48 7.52 -1.23
C LEU A 303 -27.93 8.15 -2.55
N SER A 304 -28.41 9.40 -2.49
CA SER A 304 -28.71 10.15 -3.70
C SER A 304 -27.44 10.33 -4.55
N ASN A 305 -27.60 10.39 -5.88
CA ASN A 305 -26.46 10.64 -6.78
C ASN A 305 -25.71 11.94 -6.41
N SER A 306 -26.42 12.96 -5.91
CA SER A 306 -25.81 14.21 -5.44
C SER A 306 -24.94 14.00 -4.21
N THR A 307 -25.41 13.25 -3.22
CA THR A 307 -24.62 12.91 -2.03
C THR A 307 -23.39 12.10 -2.44
N LEU A 308 -23.54 11.15 -3.36
CA LEU A 308 -22.45 10.31 -3.81
C LEU A 308 -21.38 11.12 -4.58
N MET A 309 -21.80 12.05 -5.45
CA MET A 309 -20.91 13.04 -6.09
C MET A 309 -20.14 13.90 -5.09
N VAL A 310 -20.82 14.42 -4.06
CA VAL A 310 -20.17 15.22 -3.01
C VAL A 310 -19.14 14.37 -2.26
N ARG A 311 -19.45 13.11 -1.94
CA ARG A 311 -18.49 12.18 -1.32
C ARG A 311 -17.26 11.98 -2.19
N GLY A 312 -17.43 11.77 -3.50
CA GLY A 312 -16.32 11.69 -4.44
C GLY A 312 -15.47 12.97 -4.47
N LEU A 313 -16.10 14.14 -4.51
CA LEU A 313 -15.36 15.42 -4.45
C LEU A 313 -14.60 15.61 -3.14
N LEU A 314 -15.16 15.17 -2.01
CA LEU A 314 -14.49 15.22 -0.71
C LEU A 314 -13.29 14.27 -0.64
N VAL A 315 -13.38 13.06 -1.22
CA VAL A 315 -12.24 12.14 -1.35
C VAL A 315 -11.16 12.73 -2.27
N PHE A 316 -11.54 13.34 -3.39
CA PHE A 316 -10.58 14.02 -4.24
C PHE A 316 -9.88 15.18 -3.49
N ALA A 317 -10.63 15.95 -2.71
CA ALA A 317 -10.06 17.00 -1.86
C ALA A 317 -9.15 16.44 -0.77
N SER A 318 -9.47 15.28 -0.17
CA SER A 318 -8.62 14.64 0.84
C SER A 318 -7.28 14.19 0.25
N TRP A 319 -7.27 13.64 -0.97
CA TRP A 319 -6.03 13.33 -1.69
C TRP A 319 -5.19 14.57 -1.94
N TYR A 320 -5.82 15.67 -2.39
CA TYR A 320 -5.10 16.92 -2.63
C TYR A 320 -4.46 17.48 -1.34
N VAL A 321 -5.18 17.46 -0.22
CA VAL A 321 -4.66 17.92 1.08
C VAL A 321 -3.55 16.99 1.60
N ASN A 322 -3.64 15.67 1.34
CA ASN A 322 -2.60 14.69 1.67
C ASN A 322 -1.41 14.73 0.67
N GLY A 323 -1.31 15.74 -0.21
CA GLY A 323 -0.24 15.83 -1.19
C GLY A 323 -0.17 14.63 -2.15
N GLU A 324 -1.31 13.99 -2.41
CA GLU A 324 -1.48 12.79 -3.25
C GLU A 324 -0.75 11.54 -2.72
N TRP A 325 -0.24 11.57 -1.48
CA TRP A 325 0.57 10.51 -0.88
C TRP A 325 -0.10 9.14 -0.92
N THR A 326 -1.33 9.01 -0.41
CA THR A 326 -2.04 7.72 -0.36
C THR A 326 -2.21 7.08 -1.74
N LEU A 327 -2.42 7.89 -2.77
CA LEU A 327 -2.56 7.43 -4.15
C LEU A 327 -1.21 6.94 -4.69
N LEU A 328 -0.17 7.76 -4.52
CA LEU A 328 1.19 7.47 -4.97
C LEU A 328 1.76 6.24 -4.27
N GLU A 329 1.60 6.15 -2.95
CA GLU A 329 2.02 5.03 -2.13
C GLU A 329 1.34 3.73 -2.59
N PHE A 330 0.04 3.76 -2.88
CA PHE A 330 -0.67 2.61 -3.46
C PHE A 330 -0.14 2.23 -4.84
N CYS A 331 0.16 3.19 -5.71
CA CYS A 331 0.75 2.92 -7.02
C CYS A 331 2.13 2.26 -6.88
N ILE A 332 3.00 2.81 -6.03
CA ILE A 332 4.35 2.29 -5.78
C ILE A 332 4.28 0.89 -5.16
N SER A 333 3.39 0.68 -4.19
CA SER A 333 3.17 -0.64 -3.56
C SER A 333 2.74 -1.69 -4.58
N ASN A 334 1.72 -1.40 -5.39
CA ASN A 334 1.31 -2.33 -6.45
C ASN A 334 2.41 -2.58 -7.49
N ALA A 335 3.19 -1.56 -7.85
CA ALA A 335 4.29 -1.70 -8.79
C ALA A 335 5.36 -2.67 -8.26
N ASN A 336 5.73 -2.50 -7.00
CA ASN A 336 6.73 -3.32 -6.33
C ASN A 336 6.25 -4.76 -6.10
N ASP A 337 4.97 -4.97 -5.78
CA ASP A 337 4.38 -6.32 -5.72
C ASP A 337 4.36 -7.01 -7.09
N LEU A 338 4.14 -6.23 -8.17
CA LEU A 338 4.11 -6.73 -9.54
C LEU A 338 5.49 -7.16 -10.05
N THR A 339 6.52 -6.41 -9.70
CA THR A 339 7.91 -6.63 -10.15
C THR A 339 8.70 -7.55 -9.22
N GLY A 340 8.34 -7.61 -7.93
CA GLY A 340 9.11 -8.27 -6.90
C GLY A 340 10.35 -7.49 -6.46
N THR A 341 10.41 -6.18 -6.73
CA THR A 341 11.61 -5.35 -6.48
C THR A 341 11.83 -5.11 -4.98
N GLN A 342 10.80 -4.70 -4.25
CA GLN A 342 10.83 -4.56 -2.78
C GLN A 342 9.44 -4.76 -2.18
N LEU A 343 9.35 -4.84 -0.85
CA LEU A 343 8.07 -4.86 -0.14
C LEU A 343 7.77 -3.44 0.35
N VAL A 344 6.64 -2.88 -0.07
CA VAL A 344 6.15 -1.56 0.35
C VAL A 344 4.80 -1.73 1.04
N PRO A 345 4.76 -1.84 2.37
CA PRO A 345 3.53 -2.06 3.12
C PRO A 345 2.68 -0.79 3.15
N ILE A 346 1.36 -0.93 3.03
CA ILE A 346 0.43 0.21 3.00
C ILE A 346 -0.82 -0.08 3.84
N HIS A 347 -1.57 0.96 4.18
CA HIS A 347 -2.91 0.83 4.74
C HIS A 347 -3.94 0.62 3.60
N SER A 348 -4.04 -0.61 3.10
CA SER A 348 -4.85 -0.97 1.92
C SER A 348 -6.32 -0.56 2.03
N GLU A 349 -6.91 -0.64 3.22
CA GLU A 349 -8.33 -0.33 3.44
C GLU A 349 -8.66 1.15 3.19
N ILE A 350 -7.72 2.06 3.48
CA ILE A 350 -7.94 3.51 3.28
C ILE A 350 -8.07 3.79 1.79
N VAL A 351 -7.09 3.35 1.00
CA VAL A 351 -7.11 3.57 -0.45
C VAL A 351 -8.21 2.78 -1.15
N HIS A 352 -8.57 1.59 -0.64
CA HIS A 352 -9.70 0.83 -1.15
C HIS A 352 -11.02 1.59 -0.97
N ALA A 353 -11.25 2.15 0.23
CA ALA A 353 -12.43 2.97 0.51
C ALA A 353 -12.47 4.24 -0.35
N ASP A 354 -11.34 4.95 -0.49
CA ASP A 354 -11.23 6.13 -1.35
C ASP A 354 -11.61 5.80 -2.80
N LEU A 355 -10.96 4.79 -3.37
CA LEU A 355 -11.17 4.38 -4.76
C LEU A 355 -12.60 3.88 -4.97
N MET A 356 -13.17 3.10 -4.06
CA MET A 356 -14.55 2.64 -4.14
C MET A 356 -15.52 3.83 -4.24
N VAL A 357 -15.43 4.79 -3.31
CA VAL A 357 -16.29 5.99 -3.30
C VAL A 357 -16.13 6.78 -4.60
N MET A 358 -14.89 6.96 -5.07
CA MET A 358 -14.61 7.64 -6.33
C MET A 358 -15.21 6.93 -7.55
N PHE A 359 -15.08 5.61 -7.66
CA PHE A 359 -15.62 4.87 -8.80
C PHE A 359 -17.15 4.76 -8.77
N LEU A 360 -17.76 4.54 -7.60
CA LEU A 360 -19.22 4.61 -7.46
C LEU A 360 -19.75 6.00 -7.86
N SER A 361 -18.98 7.07 -7.57
CA SER A 361 -19.28 8.43 -8.02
C SER A 361 -19.29 8.48 -9.53
N LEU A 362 -18.21 8.06 -10.17
CA LEU A 362 -18.12 8.03 -11.62
C LEU A 362 -19.22 7.17 -12.26
N PHE A 363 -19.65 6.07 -11.62
CA PHE A 363 -20.74 5.24 -12.11
C PHE A 363 -22.07 5.98 -12.06
N GLY A 364 -22.36 6.68 -10.95
CA GLY A 364 -23.52 7.55 -10.84
C GLY A 364 -23.54 8.63 -11.92
N LEU A 365 -22.40 9.24 -12.21
CA LEU A 365 -22.25 10.25 -13.27
C LEU A 365 -22.50 9.65 -14.66
N VAL A 366 -21.92 8.48 -14.97
CA VAL A 366 -22.16 7.76 -16.23
C VAL A 366 -23.65 7.44 -16.38
N GLY A 367 -24.27 6.86 -15.35
CA GLY A 367 -25.71 6.59 -15.38
C GLY A 367 -26.53 7.84 -15.64
N HIS A 368 -26.17 8.97 -15.02
CA HIS A 368 -26.84 10.25 -15.26
C HIS A 368 -26.69 10.75 -16.71
N ILE A 369 -25.46 10.78 -17.24
CA ILE A 369 -25.17 11.24 -18.62
C ILE A 369 -25.90 10.38 -19.65
N PHE A 370 -25.83 9.05 -19.51
CA PHE A 370 -26.46 8.12 -20.43
C PHE A 370 -27.95 7.97 -20.18
N LYS A 371 -28.52 8.61 -19.16
CA LYS A 371 -29.91 8.44 -18.78
C LYS A 371 -30.26 6.96 -18.57
N GLU A 372 -29.46 6.27 -17.77
CA GLU A 372 -29.66 4.88 -17.38
C GLU A 372 -29.55 4.69 -15.86
N ARG A 373 -30.22 3.64 -15.38
CA ARG A 373 -30.06 3.15 -14.02
C ARG A 373 -29.01 2.05 -14.01
N ILE A 374 -28.06 2.16 -13.09
CA ILE A 374 -27.01 1.19 -12.87
C ILE A 374 -27.26 0.62 -11.48
N ASP A 375 -27.50 -0.68 -11.41
CA ASP A 375 -27.68 -1.34 -10.12
C ASP A 375 -26.40 -1.19 -9.28
N PRO A 376 -26.48 -0.63 -8.06
CA PRO A 376 -25.33 -0.45 -7.17
C PRO A 376 -24.58 -1.76 -6.91
N THR A 377 -25.27 -2.90 -6.82
CA THR A 377 -24.66 -4.22 -6.62
C THR A 377 -23.76 -4.59 -7.79
N VAL A 378 -24.20 -4.30 -9.03
CA VAL A 378 -23.38 -4.51 -10.23
C VAL A 378 -22.16 -3.60 -10.20
N GLY A 379 -22.32 -2.34 -9.80
CA GLY A 379 -21.21 -1.40 -9.64
C GLY A 379 -20.16 -1.89 -8.65
N VAL A 380 -20.59 -2.21 -7.42
CA VAL A 380 -19.70 -2.71 -6.36
C VAL A 380 -19.03 -4.02 -6.80
N PHE A 381 -19.79 -4.98 -7.34
CA PHE A 381 -19.24 -6.23 -7.83
C PHE A 381 -18.18 -6.03 -8.92
N LEU A 382 -18.44 -5.18 -9.91
CA LEU A 382 -17.48 -4.87 -10.97
C LEU A 382 -16.22 -4.21 -10.41
N TYR A 383 -16.38 -3.28 -9.47
CA TYR A 383 -15.25 -2.64 -8.81
C TYR A 383 -14.39 -3.68 -8.07
N GLU A 384 -14.98 -4.49 -7.20
CA GLU A 384 -14.24 -5.49 -6.41
C GLU A 384 -13.56 -6.51 -7.30
N ALA A 385 -14.28 -7.05 -8.29
CA ALA A 385 -13.72 -8.02 -9.23
C ALA A 385 -12.48 -7.49 -9.96
N ILE A 386 -12.50 -6.21 -10.38
CA ILE A 386 -11.36 -5.60 -11.08
C ILE A 386 -10.28 -5.11 -10.09
N HIS A 387 -10.67 -4.68 -8.89
CA HIS A 387 -9.74 -4.26 -7.86
C HIS A 387 -8.89 -5.45 -7.38
N ASP A 388 -9.52 -6.60 -7.12
CA ASP A 388 -8.84 -7.81 -6.67
C ASP A 388 -7.96 -8.41 -7.78
N ASN A 389 -8.42 -8.35 -9.03
CA ASN A 389 -7.66 -8.83 -10.20
C ASN A 389 -6.72 -7.78 -10.80
N ARG A 390 -6.48 -6.65 -10.12
CA ARG A 390 -5.71 -5.51 -10.66
C ARG A 390 -4.30 -5.90 -11.13
N GLN A 391 -3.63 -6.78 -10.39
CA GLN A 391 -2.26 -7.18 -10.70
C GLN A 391 -2.19 -8.09 -11.94
N PRO A 392 -2.96 -9.19 -12.03
CA PRO A 392 -3.09 -9.97 -13.27
C PRO A 392 -3.43 -9.10 -14.50
N ILE A 393 -4.36 -8.15 -14.36
CA ILE A 393 -4.78 -7.27 -15.46
C ILE A 393 -3.62 -6.44 -16.00
N VAL A 394 -2.76 -5.89 -15.13
CA VAL A 394 -1.56 -5.15 -15.57
C VAL A 394 -0.58 -6.08 -16.28
N LYS A 395 -0.37 -7.31 -15.76
CA LYS A 395 0.53 -8.31 -16.38
C LYS A 395 0.07 -8.73 -17.79
N MET A 396 -1.24 -8.72 -18.06
CA MET A 396 -1.80 -9.04 -19.39
C MET A 396 -1.48 -7.98 -20.46
N ALA A 397 -1.05 -6.78 -20.07
CA ALA A 397 -0.71 -5.69 -20.98
C ALA A 397 0.81 -5.38 -20.93
N PRO A 398 1.64 -5.97 -21.82
CA PRO A 398 3.10 -5.87 -21.73
C PRO A 398 3.66 -4.44 -21.73
N ALA A 399 3.06 -3.53 -22.49
CA ALA A 399 3.49 -2.12 -22.53
C ALA A 399 3.22 -1.38 -21.21
N VAL A 400 2.09 -1.66 -20.57
CA VAL A 400 1.71 -1.10 -19.26
C VAL A 400 2.64 -1.67 -18.19
N PHE A 401 2.81 -2.99 -18.17
CA PHE A 401 3.70 -3.67 -17.23
C PHE A 401 5.15 -3.17 -17.35
N LYS A 402 5.66 -2.97 -18.57
CA LYS A 402 7.00 -2.40 -18.79
C LYS A 402 7.13 -1.01 -18.17
N THR A 403 6.13 -0.15 -18.35
CA THR A 403 6.13 1.21 -17.77
C THR A 403 6.17 1.16 -16.24
N VAL A 404 5.34 0.32 -15.63
CA VAL A 404 5.29 0.12 -14.18
C VAL A 404 6.64 -0.42 -13.67
N ARG A 405 7.22 -1.41 -14.35
CA ARG A 405 8.53 -1.98 -13.99
C ARG A 405 9.65 -0.94 -14.08
N THR A 406 9.73 -0.18 -15.16
CA THR A 406 10.76 0.84 -15.33
C THR A 406 10.73 1.87 -14.21
N TYR A 407 9.55 2.29 -13.76
CA TYR A 407 9.45 3.19 -12.62
C TYR A 407 9.87 2.51 -11.31
N SER A 408 9.36 1.30 -11.03
CA SER A 408 9.69 0.56 -9.80
C SER A 408 11.19 0.29 -9.65
N ASP A 409 11.85 -0.13 -10.73
CA ASP A 409 13.30 -0.43 -10.72
C ASP A 409 14.13 0.86 -10.55
N LYS A 410 13.66 1.97 -11.12
CA LYS A 410 14.28 3.29 -10.95
C LYS A 410 14.11 3.78 -9.52
N GLU A 411 12.89 3.79 -9.00
CA GLU A 411 12.54 4.24 -7.65
C GLU A 411 13.35 3.48 -6.60
N TYR A 412 13.41 2.15 -6.70
CA TYR A 412 14.21 1.32 -5.80
C TYR A 412 15.67 1.80 -5.66
N ARG A 413 16.27 2.23 -6.78
CA ARG A 413 17.67 2.69 -6.85
C ARG A 413 17.88 4.16 -6.53
N LEU A 414 16.83 4.98 -6.41
CA LEU A 414 16.98 6.41 -6.12
C LEU A 414 17.68 6.69 -4.78
N GLY A 415 17.51 5.80 -3.80
CA GLY A 415 18.17 5.91 -2.51
C GLY A 415 19.69 5.70 -2.52
N ILE A 416 20.30 5.30 -3.64
CA ILE A 416 21.76 5.17 -3.76
C ILE A 416 22.36 6.57 -3.77
N ALA A 417 23.16 6.90 -2.75
CA ALA A 417 23.78 8.19 -2.63
C ALA A 417 24.67 8.50 -3.85
N SER A 418 24.45 9.67 -4.46
CA SER A 418 25.35 10.21 -5.46
C SER A 418 26.66 10.64 -4.80
N VAL A 419 27.77 10.21 -5.38
CA VAL A 419 29.13 10.54 -4.90
C VAL A 419 29.92 11.25 -5.99
N THR A 420 30.73 12.23 -5.60
CA THR A 420 31.71 12.88 -6.48
C THR A 420 32.85 11.91 -6.82
N ASP A 421 33.65 12.23 -7.83
CA ASP A 421 34.81 11.39 -8.19
C ASP A 421 35.81 11.27 -7.03
N LEU A 422 36.05 12.37 -6.30
CA LEU A 422 36.89 12.36 -5.10
C LEU A 422 36.32 11.45 -3.99
N GLN A 423 34.99 11.42 -3.81
CA GLN A 423 34.35 10.51 -2.86
C GLN A 423 34.45 9.05 -3.30
N ARG A 424 34.37 8.78 -4.61
CA ARG A 424 34.57 7.45 -5.18
C ARG A 424 36.00 6.95 -5.00
N GLU A 425 37.00 7.84 -5.07
CA GLU A 425 38.39 7.53 -4.73
C GLU A 425 38.57 7.16 -3.25
N MET A 426 37.80 7.76 -2.33
CA MET A 426 37.85 7.42 -0.91
C MET A 426 37.22 6.06 -0.58
N SER A 427 36.09 5.73 -1.22
CA SER A 427 35.47 4.42 -1.08
C SER A 427 34.67 4.04 -2.32
N PRO A 428 34.84 2.81 -2.84
CA PRO A 428 34.02 2.30 -3.93
C PRO A 428 32.60 1.93 -3.47
N MET A 429 32.39 1.65 -2.18
CA MET A 429 31.06 1.34 -1.63
C MET A 429 30.26 2.61 -1.34
N ARG A 430 28.94 2.54 -1.52
CA ARG A 430 28.05 3.70 -1.39
C ARG A 430 26.95 3.46 -0.36
N LEU A 431 26.57 4.53 0.34
CA LEU A 431 25.36 4.53 1.14
C LEU A 431 24.15 4.35 0.21
N TRP A 432 23.24 3.48 0.60
CA TRP A 432 21.95 3.38 -0.06
C TRP A 432 20.85 3.38 1.00
N THR A 433 20.23 4.55 1.11
CA THR A 433 19.32 4.98 2.17
C THR A 433 17.94 5.32 1.60
N THR A 434 17.12 6.04 2.36
CA THR A 434 15.82 6.59 1.97
C THR A 434 15.96 7.75 1.00
N ASP A 435 14.99 7.91 0.09
CA ASP A 435 14.98 9.01 -0.88
C ASP A 435 13.73 9.89 -0.79
N LYS A 436 13.86 11.16 -1.18
CA LYS A 436 12.74 12.08 -1.29
C LYS A 436 12.06 11.95 -2.64
N LEU A 437 10.76 11.72 -2.65
CA LEU A 437 9.97 11.81 -3.87
C LEU A 437 9.89 13.27 -4.34
N THR A 438 10.68 13.62 -5.36
CA THR A 438 10.74 15.00 -5.89
C THR A 438 9.74 15.27 -7.01
N SER A 439 9.34 14.23 -7.76
CA SER A 439 8.41 14.38 -8.88
C SER A 439 7.62 13.09 -9.10
N VAL A 440 6.32 13.23 -9.30
CA VAL A 440 5.43 12.13 -9.70
C VAL A 440 5.53 11.93 -11.22
N ASP A 441 5.80 10.70 -11.64
CA ASP A 441 5.80 10.35 -13.06
C ASP A 441 4.36 10.12 -13.52
N ASN A 442 3.83 11.05 -14.32
CA ASN A 442 2.46 10.98 -14.81
C ASN A 442 2.20 9.72 -15.66
N GLN A 443 3.19 9.25 -16.42
CA GLN A 443 3.06 8.05 -17.23
C GLN A 443 2.94 6.81 -16.33
N PHE A 444 3.70 6.77 -15.24
CA PHE A 444 3.61 5.73 -14.22
C PHE A 444 2.23 5.72 -13.53
N ILE A 445 1.70 6.87 -13.13
CA ILE A 445 0.38 6.96 -12.50
C ILE A 445 -0.70 6.47 -13.45
N VAL A 446 -0.70 6.94 -14.71
CA VAL A 446 -1.65 6.48 -15.73
C VAL A 446 -1.53 4.96 -15.93
N ALA A 447 -0.32 4.42 -16.05
CA ALA A 447 -0.11 2.98 -16.19
C ALA A 447 -0.63 2.19 -14.98
N SER A 448 -0.42 2.70 -13.76
CA SER A 448 -0.88 2.08 -12.52
C SER A 448 -2.41 2.03 -12.42
N PHE A 449 -3.10 3.00 -13.02
CA PHE A 449 -4.55 3.07 -13.10
C PHE A 449 -5.16 2.26 -14.26
N TYR A 450 -4.36 1.52 -15.03
CA TYR A 450 -4.85 0.74 -16.18
C TYR A 450 -6.05 -0.18 -15.87
N PRO A 451 -6.08 -0.96 -14.77
CA PRO A 451 -7.25 -1.79 -14.44
C PRO A 451 -8.52 -0.95 -14.25
N LYS A 452 -8.38 0.30 -13.79
CA LYS A 452 -9.50 1.18 -13.47
C LYS A 452 -10.08 1.81 -14.75
N TYR A 453 -9.28 1.97 -15.80
CA TYR A 453 -9.81 2.28 -17.13
C TYR A 453 -10.61 1.12 -17.72
N ILE A 454 -10.19 -0.13 -17.49
CA ILE A 454 -10.97 -1.32 -17.88
C ILE A 454 -12.30 -1.36 -17.12
N LEU A 455 -12.33 -0.99 -15.84
CA LEU A 455 -13.55 -0.88 -15.05
C LEU A 455 -14.54 0.10 -15.69
N MET A 456 -14.09 1.32 -16.01
CA MET A 456 -14.93 2.33 -16.67
C MET A 456 -15.38 1.87 -18.06
N GLY A 457 -14.49 1.27 -18.85
CA GLY A 457 -14.82 0.73 -20.18
C GLY A 457 -15.85 -0.39 -20.12
N THR A 458 -15.74 -1.29 -19.15
CA THR A 458 -16.69 -2.38 -18.92
C THR A 458 -18.07 -1.84 -18.54
N LEU A 459 -18.11 -0.86 -17.64
CA LEU A 459 -19.37 -0.21 -17.25
C LEU A 459 -20.05 0.48 -18.44
N ILE A 460 -19.31 1.28 -19.21
CA ILE A 460 -19.87 1.98 -20.38
C ILE A 460 -20.39 0.96 -21.39
N SER A 461 -19.64 -0.12 -21.63
CA SER A 461 -20.08 -1.23 -22.50
C SER A 461 -21.36 -1.88 -22.01
N PHE A 462 -21.47 -2.11 -20.69
CA PHE A 462 -22.69 -2.63 -20.06
C PHE A 462 -23.89 -1.69 -20.28
N VAL A 463 -23.71 -0.38 -20.08
CA VAL A 463 -24.75 0.64 -20.31
C VAL A 463 -25.19 0.66 -21.78
N VAL A 464 -24.25 0.60 -22.72
CA VAL A 464 -24.55 0.57 -24.17
C VAL A 464 -25.30 -0.70 -24.55
N ALA A 465 -24.84 -1.86 -24.11
CA ALA A 465 -25.51 -3.14 -24.36
C ALA A 465 -26.94 -3.16 -23.82
N ARG A 466 -27.13 -2.65 -22.60
CA ARG A 466 -28.45 -2.51 -21.97
C ARG A 466 -29.38 -1.59 -22.78
N LYS A 467 -28.88 -0.47 -23.31
CA LYS A 467 -29.67 0.41 -24.20
C LYS A 467 -30.09 -0.28 -25.49
N ILE A 468 -29.17 -1.02 -26.11
CA ILE A 468 -29.47 -1.80 -27.32
C ILE A 468 -30.54 -2.84 -27.00
N TYR A 469 -30.40 -3.56 -25.89
CA TYR A 469 -31.38 -4.55 -25.44
C TYR A 469 -32.78 -3.94 -25.25
N LYS A 470 -32.90 -2.83 -24.51
CA LYS A 470 -34.18 -2.12 -24.30
C LYS A 470 -34.81 -1.61 -25.61
N LYS A 471 -33.99 -1.28 -26.61
CA LYS A 471 -34.48 -0.87 -27.93
C LYS A 471 -35.07 -2.04 -28.72
N ILE A 472 -34.50 -3.23 -28.58
CA ILE A 472 -34.96 -4.45 -29.26
C ILE A 472 -36.16 -5.06 -28.52
N PHE A 473 -36.15 -5.03 -27.19
CA PHE A 473 -37.20 -5.56 -26.31
C PHE A 473 -37.74 -4.42 -25.42
N PRO A 474 -38.62 -3.56 -25.96
CA PRO A 474 -39.21 -2.48 -25.18
C PRO A 474 -40.08 -3.03 -24.04
N ASP A 475 -40.00 -2.40 -22.88
CA ASP A 475 -40.84 -2.76 -21.73
C ASP A 475 -42.33 -2.63 -22.11
N PRO A 476 -43.18 -3.61 -21.76
CA PRO A 476 -44.61 -3.52 -21.97
C PRO A 476 -45.22 -2.48 -21.00
N LEU A 477 -45.12 -1.20 -21.34
CA LEU A 477 -45.76 -0.11 -20.61
C LEU A 477 -47.27 -0.09 -20.92
N ALA A 478 -48.06 -0.61 -19.98
CA ALA A 478 -49.47 -0.30 -19.66
C ALA A 478 -50.52 -0.33 -20.82
N PRO A 479 -51.77 -0.79 -20.56
CA PRO A 479 -52.82 -0.80 -21.57
C PRO A 479 -53.02 0.61 -22.13
N SER A 480 -52.98 0.72 -23.46
CA SER A 480 -53.28 1.97 -24.14
C SER A 480 -54.64 2.48 -23.67
N LEU A 481 -54.67 3.75 -23.23
CA LEU A 481 -55.90 4.51 -22.96
C LEU A 481 -56.65 4.82 -24.27
N THR A 482 -56.84 3.83 -25.15
CA THR A 482 -57.62 3.94 -26.39
C THR A 482 -59.12 3.73 -26.15
N GLY A 483 -59.61 3.99 -24.93
CA GLY A 483 -61.00 3.85 -24.55
C GLY A 483 -61.57 5.15 -23.96
N ARG A 484 -62.30 5.90 -24.79
CA ARG A 484 -63.32 6.93 -24.45
C ARG A 484 -62.85 8.30 -23.94
N SER A 485 -62.86 9.28 -24.85
CA SER A 485 -63.82 10.41 -24.90
C SER A 485 -63.21 11.58 -25.66
N ALA A 486 -63.78 11.86 -26.84
CA ALA A 486 -63.48 13.03 -27.64
C ALA A 486 -64.17 14.24 -27.00
N ASP A 487 -63.37 15.18 -26.49
CA ASP A 487 -63.64 16.63 -26.32
C ASP A 487 -62.99 17.15 -25.03
N ARG A 488 -61.68 17.41 -25.10
CA ARG A 488 -60.97 18.30 -24.18
C ARG A 488 -59.88 19.06 -24.93
N SER A 489 -59.69 20.32 -24.53
CA SER A 489 -58.85 21.31 -25.21
C SER A 489 -57.37 20.90 -25.29
N THR A 490 -56.65 21.44 -26.27
CA THR A 490 -55.23 21.15 -26.55
C THR A 490 -54.28 21.48 -25.39
N ASN A 491 -54.59 22.50 -24.58
CA ASN A 491 -53.82 22.82 -23.37
C ASN A 491 -54.07 21.82 -22.23
N GLU A 492 -55.29 21.28 -22.10
CA GLU A 492 -55.56 20.19 -21.17
C GLU A 492 -54.94 18.86 -21.62
N ARG A 493 -54.79 18.62 -22.92
CA ARG A 493 -54.05 17.46 -23.43
C ARG A 493 -52.55 17.55 -23.15
N ALA A 494 -51.93 18.72 -23.29
CA ALA A 494 -50.52 18.91 -22.94
C ALA A 494 -50.31 18.82 -21.41
N ALA A 495 -51.19 19.46 -20.63
CA ALA A 495 -51.16 19.38 -19.17
C ALA A 495 -51.48 17.98 -18.66
N MET A 496 -52.46 17.25 -19.23
CA MET A 496 -52.76 15.84 -18.87
C MET A 496 -51.79 14.83 -19.50
N ALA A 497 -51.07 15.14 -20.56
CA ALA A 497 -49.94 14.32 -21.02
C ALA A 497 -48.76 14.42 -20.04
N GLN A 498 -48.55 15.60 -19.45
CA GLN A 498 -47.56 15.82 -18.39
C GLN A 498 -48.02 15.25 -17.03
N LYS A 499 -49.30 15.45 -16.66
CA LYS A 499 -49.97 14.86 -15.47
C LYS A 499 -50.25 13.37 -15.58
N GLY A 500 -50.35 12.84 -16.80
CA GLY A 500 -50.54 11.41 -17.08
C GLY A 500 -49.25 10.61 -16.92
N ASN A 501 -48.10 11.30 -16.95
CA ASN A 501 -46.79 10.71 -16.74
C ASN A 501 -46.32 10.76 -15.28
N LEU A 502 -46.80 11.69 -14.45
CA LEU A 502 -46.35 11.89 -13.06
C LEU A 502 -47.50 11.67 -12.05
N THR A 503 -47.22 10.96 -10.97
CA THR A 503 -48.07 10.74 -9.78
C THR A 503 -48.22 12.04 -8.96
N ASN A 504 -49.26 12.17 -8.13
CA ASN A 504 -49.40 13.36 -7.29
C ASN A 504 -48.29 13.45 -6.24
N PHE A 505 -47.72 12.32 -5.81
CA PHE A 505 -46.47 12.21 -5.06
C PHE A 505 -45.33 12.95 -5.78
N GLU A 506 -45.08 12.65 -7.05
CA GLU A 506 -44.02 13.30 -7.85
C GLU A 506 -44.28 14.80 -8.01
N ILE A 507 -45.53 15.20 -8.23
CA ILE A 507 -45.91 16.62 -8.37
C ILE A 507 -45.76 17.38 -7.05
N SER A 508 -46.04 16.74 -5.92
CA SER A 508 -46.05 17.40 -4.59
C SER A 508 -44.66 17.48 -3.97
N THR A 509 -43.80 16.50 -4.24
CA THR A 509 -42.43 16.45 -3.72
C THR A 509 -41.39 16.96 -4.72
N GLY A 510 -41.75 17.09 -6.00
CA GLY A 510 -40.81 17.38 -7.09
C GLY A 510 -39.90 16.20 -7.46
N ALA A 511 -40.11 15.02 -6.86
CA ALA A 511 -39.24 13.86 -7.05
C ALA A 511 -39.73 12.97 -8.20
N GLU A 512 -39.31 13.25 -9.43
CA GLU A 512 -39.69 12.44 -10.61
C GLU A 512 -39.17 10.99 -10.53
N LEU A 513 -40.09 10.03 -10.34
CA LEU A 513 -39.84 8.59 -10.20
C LEU A 513 -39.37 7.95 -11.50
N GLN A 514 -39.82 8.45 -12.65
CA GLN A 514 -39.53 7.88 -13.97
C GLN A 514 -38.22 8.42 -14.57
N ALA A 515 -37.73 9.58 -14.12
CA ALA A 515 -36.56 10.28 -14.67
C ALA A 515 -35.27 10.15 -13.84
N ARG A 516 -35.28 9.41 -12.71
CA ARG A 516 -34.05 9.15 -11.95
C ARG A 516 -33.12 8.18 -12.70
N TYR A 517 -31.93 8.67 -13.01
CA TYR A 517 -30.80 7.96 -13.63
C TYR A 517 -29.59 8.01 -12.70
N GLY A 518 -28.62 7.13 -12.87
CA GLY A 518 -27.44 7.02 -12.00
C GLY A 518 -27.36 5.67 -11.28
N LEU A 519 -26.73 5.66 -10.12
CA LEU A 519 -26.47 4.44 -9.35
C LEU A 519 -27.67 4.10 -8.44
N ILE A 520 -28.70 3.49 -9.02
CA ILE A 520 -29.98 3.18 -8.37
C ILE A 520 -30.48 1.86 -8.94
N SER A 521 -31.00 0.97 -8.09
CA SER A 521 -31.53 -0.33 -8.54
C SER A 521 -32.80 -0.22 -9.39
N ASP A 522 -33.04 -1.25 -10.22
CA ASP A 522 -34.21 -1.33 -11.10
C ASP A 522 -35.44 -1.87 -10.36
N TYR A 523 -36.16 -0.97 -9.67
CA TYR A 523 -37.44 -1.31 -9.05
C TYR A 523 -38.65 -0.87 -9.89
N LYS A 524 -39.79 -1.54 -9.67
CA LYS A 524 -41.09 -1.12 -10.21
C LYS A 524 -41.57 0.10 -9.42
N ASN A 525 -41.32 1.30 -9.94
CA ASN A 525 -41.59 2.54 -9.23
C ASN A 525 -43.07 2.95 -9.17
N TYR A 526 -43.95 2.28 -9.92
CA TYR A 526 -45.38 2.62 -9.97
C TYR A 526 -46.26 1.37 -9.98
N VAL A 527 -47.48 1.53 -9.48
CA VAL A 527 -48.57 0.56 -9.56
C VAL A 527 -49.81 1.26 -10.12
N PHE A 528 -50.54 0.58 -10.99
CA PHE A 528 -51.82 1.08 -11.51
C PHE A 528 -52.98 0.51 -10.71
N PHE A 529 -53.77 1.38 -10.08
CA PHE A 529 -55.05 1.00 -9.49
C PHE A 529 -56.18 1.69 -10.25
N LYS A 530 -57.10 0.91 -10.81
CA LYS A 530 -58.28 1.41 -11.53
C LYS A 530 -57.96 2.47 -12.61
N GLY A 531 -56.83 2.30 -13.31
CA GLY A 531 -56.38 3.20 -14.38
C GLY A 531 -55.62 4.46 -13.92
N LEU A 532 -55.45 4.68 -12.61
CA LEU A 532 -54.64 5.76 -12.05
C LEU A 532 -53.25 5.25 -11.64
N LYS A 533 -52.21 6.06 -11.88
CA LYS A 533 -50.81 5.77 -11.55
C LYS A 533 -50.53 6.17 -10.10
N PHE A 534 -50.01 5.25 -9.29
CA PHE A 534 -49.57 5.48 -7.92
C PHE A 534 -48.08 5.15 -7.80
N ALA A 535 -47.37 5.84 -6.91
CA ALA A 535 -46.03 5.49 -6.50
C ALA A 535 -46.07 4.19 -5.69
N SER A 536 -45.28 3.20 -6.10
CA SER A 536 -45.12 1.97 -5.32
C SER A 536 -44.32 2.24 -4.03
N PRO A 537 -44.34 1.34 -3.03
CA PRO A 537 -43.50 1.49 -1.84
C PRO A 537 -42.01 1.60 -2.21
N ASP A 538 -41.55 0.84 -3.21
CA ASP A 538 -40.20 0.95 -3.77
C ASP A 538 -39.97 2.31 -4.42
N GLY A 539 -40.95 2.84 -5.14
CA GLY A 539 -40.87 4.17 -5.76
C GLY A 539 -40.71 5.28 -4.72
N VAL A 540 -41.51 5.26 -3.66
CA VAL A 540 -41.43 6.24 -2.56
C VAL A 540 -40.07 6.15 -1.87
N TYR A 541 -39.63 4.95 -1.53
CA TYR A 541 -38.36 4.74 -0.83
C TYR A 541 -37.13 5.05 -1.71
N CYS A 542 -37.09 4.59 -2.96
CA CYS A 542 -36.03 4.90 -3.93
C CYS A 542 -36.01 6.38 -4.36
N SER A 543 -37.08 7.12 -4.09
CA SER A 543 -37.09 8.58 -4.22
C SER A 543 -36.43 9.29 -3.04
N GLY A 544 -36.05 8.55 -2.00
CA GLY A 544 -35.44 9.09 -0.79
C GLY A 544 -36.49 9.62 0.20
N TYR A 545 -37.67 9.00 0.26
CA TYR A 545 -38.71 9.39 1.22
C TYR A 545 -39.22 8.21 2.03
N VAL A 546 -39.69 8.50 3.25
CA VAL A 546 -40.38 7.55 4.14
C VAL A 546 -41.59 8.21 4.78
N VAL A 547 -42.58 7.40 5.17
CA VAL A 547 -43.77 7.88 5.88
C VAL A 547 -43.59 7.67 7.38
N VAL A 548 -43.59 8.77 8.14
CA VAL A 548 -43.50 8.83 9.59
C VAL A 548 -44.91 8.81 10.19
N ASN A 549 -45.20 7.80 11.01
CA ASN A 549 -46.45 7.55 11.72
C ASN A 549 -47.71 7.62 10.82
N GLY A 550 -47.60 7.28 9.54
CA GLY A 550 -48.70 7.33 8.58
C GLY A 550 -49.21 8.75 8.24
N LYS A 551 -48.59 9.81 8.76
CA LYS A 551 -49.09 11.19 8.70
C LYS A 551 -48.17 12.15 7.99
N TYR A 552 -46.86 11.90 8.03
CA TYR A 552 -45.86 12.79 7.46
C TYR A 552 -44.96 12.04 6.51
N LEU A 553 -44.70 12.61 5.34
CA LEU A 553 -43.71 12.17 4.39
C LEU A 553 -42.44 13.00 4.61
N VAL A 554 -41.33 12.32 4.86
CA VAL A 554 -40.05 12.93 5.23
C VAL A 554 -38.95 12.36 4.35
N ALA A 555 -38.01 13.21 3.93
CA ALA A 555 -36.85 12.77 3.18
C ALA A 555 -35.95 11.90 4.07
N THR A 556 -35.50 10.75 3.57
CA THR A 556 -34.69 9.80 4.34
C THR A 556 -33.35 10.41 4.78
N GLU A 557 -32.77 11.29 3.97
CA GLU A 557 -31.53 12.03 4.27
C GLU A 557 -31.68 13.01 5.43
N ASP A 558 -32.89 13.52 5.66
CA ASP A 558 -33.18 14.47 6.72
C ASP A 558 -33.48 13.80 8.07
N LEU A 559 -33.74 12.49 8.11
CA LEU A 559 -34.12 11.79 9.35
C LEU A 559 -33.05 11.89 10.45
N LEU A 560 -31.76 11.83 10.08
CA LEU A 560 -30.67 12.00 11.05
C LEU A 560 -30.68 13.43 11.62
N THR A 561 -30.86 14.42 10.75
CA THR A 561 -30.98 15.83 11.15
C THR A 561 -32.19 16.05 12.05
N ILE A 562 -33.34 15.43 11.75
CA ILE A 562 -34.55 15.50 12.59
C ILE A 562 -34.30 14.86 13.96
N ALA A 563 -33.65 13.70 14.01
CA ALA A 563 -33.29 13.05 15.27
C ALA A 563 -32.35 13.93 16.11
N MET A 564 -31.39 14.61 15.47
CA MET A 564 -30.50 15.57 16.14
C MET A 564 -31.23 16.83 16.62
N ILE A 565 -32.12 17.42 15.81
CA ILE A 565 -32.97 18.55 16.21
C ILE A 565 -33.83 18.16 17.42
N LYS A 566 -34.35 16.92 17.46
CA LYS A 566 -35.10 16.38 18.58
C LYS A 566 -34.24 16.16 19.83
N ALA A 567 -33.02 15.64 19.67
CA ALA A 567 -32.12 15.39 20.79
C ALA A 567 -31.60 16.69 21.43
N ILE A 568 -31.18 17.65 20.60
CA ILE A 568 -30.56 18.92 21.04
C ILE A 568 -31.61 19.99 21.38
N GLN A 569 -32.89 19.74 21.06
CA GLN A 569 -34.00 20.69 21.25
C GLN A 569 -33.78 22.04 20.53
N THR A 570 -32.94 22.06 19.49
CA THR A 570 -32.57 23.28 18.76
C THR A 570 -32.64 23.04 17.26
N ARG A 571 -33.24 23.98 16.52
CA ARG A 571 -33.27 23.95 15.05
C ARG A 571 -32.01 24.63 14.51
N PHE A 572 -31.04 23.84 14.06
CA PHE A 572 -29.81 24.33 13.45
C PHE A 572 -29.83 24.26 11.92
N ILE A 573 -30.73 23.47 11.32
CA ILE A 573 -30.95 23.37 9.86
C ILE A 573 -32.46 23.38 9.57
N ASN A 574 -32.84 23.95 8.43
CA ASN A 574 -34.23 23.93 7.94
C ASN A 574 -34.52 22.59 7.26
N VAL A 575 -35.39 21.79 7.87
CA VAL A 575 -35.86 20.52 7.34
C VAL A 575 -37.37 20.61 7.10
N TYR A 576 -37.85 20.01 6.01
CA TYR A 576 -39.26 20.06 5.63
C TYR A 576 -39.90 18.67 5.63
N ALA A 577 -41.18 18.60 5.99
CA ALA A 577 -42.00 17.40 5.96
C ALA A 577 -43.34 17.70 5.26
N TYR A 578 -43.87 16.75 4.50
CA TYR A 578 -45.16 16.89 3.81
C TYR A 578 -46.23 16.13 4.58
N GLU A 579 -47.43 16.69 4.71
CA GLU A 579 -48.55 15.97 5.32
C GLU A 579 -49.14 14.95 4.34
N VAL A 580 -49.47 13.76 4.83
CA VAL A 580 -50.06 12.65 4.08
C VAL A 580 -51.48 12.43 4.59
N ASP A 581 -52.45 12.54 3.70
CA ASP A 581 -53.86 12.24 3.97
C ASP A 581 -54.30 11.01 3.17
N GLY A 582 -54.37 9.87 3.86
CA GLY A 582 -54.63 8.56 3.26
C GLY A 582 -53.52 8.16 2.28
N TYR A 583 -53.84 8.25 0.98
CA TYR A 583 -52.90 7.97 -0.11
C TYR A 583 -52.33 9.24 -0.74
N THR A 584 -52.81 10.43 -0.37
CA THR A 584 -52.52 11.70 -1.05
C THR A 584 -51.48 12.50 -0.28
N VAL A 585 -50.45 12.99 -0.97
CA VAL A 585 -49.43 13.89 -0.39
C VAL A 585 -49.85 15.34 -0.60
N GLN A 586 -49.83 16.15 0.46
CA GLN A 586 -50.09 17.57 0.35
C GLN A 586 -48.93 18.31 -0.33
N ARG A 587 -49.25 19.35 -1.13
CA ARG A 587 -48.26 20.16 -1.86
C ARG A 587 -47.48 21.14 -0.98
N THR A 588 -48.00 21.47 0.19
CA THR A 588 -47.37 22.43 1.11
C THR A 588 -46.47 21.71 2.09
N ALA A 589 -45.17 21.96 1.99
CA ALA A 589 -44.20 21.44 2.94
C ALA A 589 -44.25 22.23 4.26
N ARG A 590 -44.18 21.54 5.39
CA ARG A 590 -44.13 22.09 6.73
C ARG A 590 -42.72 22.03 7.29
N LEU A 591 -42.25 23.12 7.89
CA LEU A 591 -40.96 23.16 8.56
C LEU A 591 -40.97 22.31 9.84
N VAL A 592 -39.90 21.52 10.04
CA VAL A 592 -39.71 20.67 11.22
C VAL A 592 -39.11 21.46 12.39
N TYR A 593 -39.73 21.32 13.56
CA TYR A 593 -39.31 21.87 14.84
C TYR A 593 -39.04 20.73 15.84
N PRO A 594 -38.32 20.98 16.96
CA PRO A 594 -38.07 19.96 17.99
C PRO A 594 -39.33 19.26 18.53
N ASN A 595 -40.49 19.90 18.43
CA ASN A 595 -41.78 19.38 18.88
C ASN A 595 -42.64 18.79 17.75
N THR A 596 -42.18 18.82 16.49
CA THR A 596 -42.94 18.30 15.35
C THR A 596 -43.09 16.77 15.40
N PHE A 597 -42.05 16.05 15.82
CA PHE A 597 -42.06 14.60 15.95
C PHE A 597 -41.74 14.17 17.39
N SER A 598 -42.44 13.15 17.89
CA SER A 598 -42.04 12.42 19.08
C SER A 598 -41.00 11.33 18.74
N TRP A 599 -40.26 10.83 19.73
CA TRP A 599 -39.39 9.67 19.51
C TRP A 599 -40.17 8.46 19.02
N ASN A 600 -41.40 8.27 19.53
CA ASN A 600 -42.28 7.22 19.06
C ASN A 600 -42.61 7.38 17.57
N ASP A 601 -42.88 8.60 17.10
CA ASP A 601 -43.13 8.86 15.68
C ASP A 601 -41.92 8.49 14.81
N LEU A 602 -40.70 8.85 15.24
CA LEU A 602 -39.46 8.53 14.51
C LEU A 602 -39.14 7.04 14.50
N PHE A 603 -39.55 6.30 15.53
CA PHE A 603 -39.52 4.84 15.48
C PHE A 603 -40.63 4.26 14.62
N HIS A 604 -41.66 5.05 14.24
CA HIS A 604 -42.83 4.66 13.43
C HIS A 604 -42.68 4.94 11.93
N LEU A 605 -41.65 4.37 11.30
CA LEU A 605 -41.42 4.53 9.85
C LEU A 605 -42.14 3.44 9.04
N ASN A 606 -42.74 3.84 7.92
CA ASN A 606 -43.39 2.95 6.96
C ASN A 606 -43.23 3.48 5.52
N ILE A 607 -43.66 2.68 4.55
CA ILE A 607 -43.62 2.93 3.11
C ILE A 607 -44.98 2.52 2.52
N ASN A 608 -45.87 3.49 2.41
CA ASN A 608 -47.20 3.25 1.84
C ASN A 608 -47.19 3.58 0.34
N ILE A 609 -48.14 2.99 -0.39
CA ILE A 609 -48.46 3.40 -1.76
C ILE A 609 -48.94 4.85 -1.68
N LEU A 610 -48.45 5.74 -2.56
CA LEU A 610 -48.85 7.15 -2.57
C LEU A 610 -49.38 7.54 -3.96
N ALA A 611 -50.45 8.31 -3.97
CA ALA A 611 -51.17 8.79 -5.14
C ALA A 611 -50.52 10.01 -5.76
#